data_AF-A0A4S9ER71-F1
#
_entry.id   AF-A0A4S9ER71-F1
#
_cell.length_a   1.000
_cell.length_b   1.000
_cell.length_c   1.000
_cell.angle_alpha   90.00
_cell.angle_beta   90.00
_cell.angle_gamma   90.00
#
_symmetry.space_group_name_H-M   'P 1'
#
loop_
_entity.id
_entity.type
_entity.pdbx_description
1 polymer ?
#
loop_
_entity_poly.entity_id
_entity_poly.type
_entity_poly.pdbx_seq_one_letter_code
_entity_poly.pdbx_strand_id
1 'polypeptide(L)'
;MWQYQRSRVMLAAFLLLSFVTVYHLLPRTPESSDLFSSKDSSSISTVKRPKDPKLHLLLPTTSGDVNLCKTILSAKALGYPEPVILGWGGKFDTWYLIAGGSHVAKISRVLEYLESLGPEQDDELVLMMDAFDIWFQLPPETLIERYYSINERANERIQKHMGKAAEIEGIKQTIIFGAGKRCAPNQPQTVACYAVPNSPVSDDIYGGNTDTIMGRNRWTSHRQRYINSGYIIGPVKDMRVMFKKAWEKVQSWPHVDEYDNGSGESGFMHHGSDQAAFAKMLGEQEIQREVLRRRHASTWTTKLTQEPSILKIEGTEVGDILNPPFTHEPMEYVEGEIYEFGIGMDYSSDLGHQTMNSGWDATWLRYDDPEDVFLNKTRKGRNDFDCKYRGDFKIPADMRLYDERDFLPEGRRWEQVNLYTHICMGTIPVMAHYNGDKKERERQWPQFWVQQYGKWIVENTEQYGGGRIGASVWKKDEQAQFMGWDTLCPVEYSKELYRGDNLALVS
;
A
#
# COMPACT_ATOMS: atom_id res chain seq x y z
N MET A 1 44.17 -20.31 53.22
CA MET A 1 42.72 -20.09 53.00
C MET A 1 42.34 -18.62 52.71
N TRP A 2 43.06 -17.63 53.26
CA TRP A 2 42.69 -16.20 53.13
C TRP A 2 42.99 -15.55 51.76
N GLN A 3 44.01 -16.03 51.04
CA GLN A 3 44.37 -15.53 49.71
C GLN A 3 43.38 -15.96 48.61
N TYR A 4 42.77 -17.14 48.75
CA TYR A 4 41.86 -17.71 47.76
C TYR A 4 40.49 -17.01 47.75
N GLN A 5 40.03 -16.52 48.91
CA GLN A 5 38.78 -15.75 49.01
C GLN A 5 38.92 -14.34 48.41
N ARG A 6 40.08 -13.68 48.56
CA ARG A 6 40.33 -12.37 47.96
C ARG A 6 40.30 -12.41 46.42
N SER A 7 40.84 -13.46 45.82
CA SER A 7 40.79 -13.64 44.35
C SER A 7 39.36 -13.80 43.83
N ARG A 8 38.48 -14.53 44.54
CA ARG A 8 37.09 -14.71 44.09
C ARG A 8 36.25 -13.45 44.24
N VAL A 9 36.49 -12.67 45.30
CA VAL A 9 35.82 -11.38 45.51
C VAL A 9 36.28 -10.35 44.48
N MET A 10 37.57 -10.30 44.15
CA MET A 10 38.09 -9.41 43.10
C MET A 10 37.58 -9.80 41.71
N LEU A 11 37.48 -11.11 41.42
CA LEU A 11 36.91 -11.59 40.15
C LEU A 11 35.42 -11.26 40.02
N ALA A 12 34.65 -11.42 41.10
CA ALA A 12 33.24 -11.07 41.13
C ALA A 12 33.02 -9.56 40.97
N ALA A 13 33.85 -8.74 41.63
CA ALA A 13 33.81 -7.29 41.49
C ALA A 13 34.16 -6.85 40.06
N PHE A 14 35.16 -7.48 39.42
CA PHE A 14 35.52 -7.20 38.02
C PHE A 14 34.40 -7.60 37.05
N LEU A 15 33.76 -8.76 37.27
CA LEU A 15 32.63 -9.20 36.44
C LEU A 15 31.42 -8.26 36.60
N LEU A 16 31.09 -7.85 37.82
CA LEU A 16 30.04 -6.87 38.09
C LEU A 16 30.33 -5.51 37.47
N LEU A 17 31.57 -5.00 37.61
CA LEU A 17 31.97 -3.76 36.96
C LEU A 17 31.87 -3.88 35.44
N SER A 18 32.38 -4.97 34.84
CA SER A 18 32.27 -5.19 33.39
C SER A 18 30.82 -5.29 32.90
N PHE A 19 29.90 -5.88 33.68
CA PHE A 19 28.48 -5.93 33.35
C PHE A 19 27.84 -4.54 33.41
N VAL A 20 28.21 -3.72 34.39
CA VAL A 20 27.73 -2.34 34.53
C VAL A 20 28.29 -1.44 33.42
N THR A 21 29.57 -1.58 33.06
CA THR A 21 30.13 -0.83 31.92
C THR A 21 29.53 -1.28 30.59
N VAL A 22 29.30 -2.57 30.37
CA VAL A 22 28.60 -3.06 29.17
C VAL A 22 27.15 -2.60 29.16
N TYR A 23 26.45 -2.58 30.29
CA TYR A 23 25.09 -2.05 30.39
C TYR A 23 25.00 -0.54 30.08
N HIS A 24 26.01 0.24 30.45
CA HIS A 24 26.07 1.67 30.14
C HIS A 24 26.66 2.01 28.76
N LEU A 25 27.40 1.08 28.14
CA LEU A 25 27.96 1.22 26.79
C LEU A 25 27.10 0.55 25.72
N LEU A 26 26.16 -0.31 26.10
CA LEU A 26 25.08 -0.76 25.22
C LEU A 26 24.29 0.49 24.82
N PRO A 27 24.21 0.82 23.52
CA PRO A 27 23.37 1.92 23.08
C PRO A 27 21.95 1.62 23.55
N ARG A 28 21.40 2.50 24.40
CA ARG A 28 19.95 2.53 24.62
C ARG A 28 19.34 2.63 23.23
N THR A 29 18.52 1.64 22.87
CA THR A 29 17.73 1.68 21.64
C THR A 29 17.07 3.05 21.58
N PRO A 30 17.34 3.87 20.54
CA PRO A 30 16.58 5.08 20.33
C PRO A 30 15.10 4.68 20.30
N GLU A 31 14.24 5.41 21.01
CA GLU A 31 12.80 5.34 20.77
C GLU A 31 12.56 5.39 19.27
N SER A 32 12.00 4.31 18.72
CA SER A 32 11.80 4.09 17.29
C SER A 32 10.74 5.01 16.68
N SER A 33 10.25 6.00 17.44
CA SER A 33 9.17 6.91 17.05
C SER A 33 9.57 7.94 16.00
N ASP A 34 10.86 8.23 15.83
CA ASP A 34 11.32 9.33 14.99
C ASP A 34 11.59 8.96 13.53
N LEU A 35 11.53 7.67 13.15
CA LEU A 35 11.88 7.23 11.80
C LEU A 35 10.69 7.01 10.85
N PHE A 36 9.45 7.12 11.33
CA PHE A 36 8.26 6.70 10.57
C PHE A 36 7.35 7.83 10.10
N SER A 37 7.68 9.06 10.43
CA SER A 37 6.96 10.22 9.96
C SER A 37 7.77 10.88 8.85
N SER A 38 7.13 11.36 7.80
CA SER A 38 7.71 12.20 6.73
C SER A 38 8.21 13.57 7.23
N LYS A 39 8.59 13.65 8.52
CA LYS A 39 8.81 14.88 9.28
C LYS A 39 10.01 15.70 8.83
N ASP A 40 10.92 15.12 8.05
CA ASP A 40 12.05 15.84 7.49
C ASP A 40 12.31 15.43 6.03
N SER A 41 11.53 15.96 5.09
CA SER A 41 11.88 15.94 3.66
C SER A 41 12.96 16.98 3.32
N SER A 42 13.93 17.21 4.21
CA SER A 42 15.03 18.16 4.01
C SER A 42 16.32 17.47 3.54
N SER A 43 16.39 16.14 3.53
CA SER A 43 17.47 15.43 2.86
C SER A 43 17.29 15.52 1.34
N ILE A 44 18.24 16.15 0.66
CA ILE A 44 18.33 16.18 -0.80
C ILE A 44 18.41 14.72 -1.29
N SER A 45 17.29 14.21 -1.80
CA SER A 45 17.19 12.88 -2.39
C SER A 45 18.22 12.75 -3.52
N THR A 46 19.10 11.77 -3.43
CA THR A 46 20.07 11.44 -4.50
C THR A 46 19.43 10.72 -5.69
N VAL A 47 18.14 10.36 -5.58
CA VAL A 47 17.39 9.75 -6.67
C VAL A 47 17.05 10.81 -7.71
N LYS A 48 17.53 10.61 -8.94
CA LYS A 48 17.22 11.49 -10.08
C LYS A 48 15.73 11.36 -10.40
N ARG A 49 14.94 12.36 -10.01
CA ARG A 49 13.50 12.45 -10.33
C ARG A 49 13.32 12.98 -11.75
N PRO A 50 12.33 12.48 -12.51
CA PRO A 50 11.89 13.16 -13.73
C PRO A 50 11.49 14.60 -13.40
N LYS A 51 11.83 15.53 -14.30
CA LYS A 51 11.50 16.96 -14.11
C LYS A 51 9.98 17.24 -14.21
N ASP A 52 9.27 16.34 -14.89
CA ASP A 52 7.82 16.37 -15.08
C ASP A 52 7.33 14.91 -15.25
N PRO A 53 7.12 14.17 -14.14
CA PRO A 53 6.72 12.78 -14.18
C PRO A 53 5.28 12.67 -14.71
N LYS A 54 5.13 12.17 -15.93
CA LYS A 54 3.81 11.83 -16.48
C LYS A 54 3.22 10.63 -15.76
N LEU A 55 1.90 10.67 -15.58
CA LEU A 55 1.12 9.65 -14.89
C LEU A 55 0.02 9.12 -15.80
N HIS A 56 -0.09 7.79 -15.92
CA HIS A 56 -1.22 7.09 -16.49
C HIS A 56 -2.11 6.58 -15.37
N LEU A 57 -3.41 6.89 -15.42
CA LEU A 57 -4.40 6.39 -14.46
C LEU A 57 -5.23 5.29 -15.12
N LEU A 58 -5.04 4.04 -14.71
CA LEU A 58 -5.71 2.87 -15.30
C LEU A 58 -6.80 2.34 -14.37
N LEU A 59 -8.02 2.21 -14.91
CA LEU A 59 -9.21 1.70 -14.21
C LEU A 59 -9.71 0.42 -14.91
N PRO A 60 -9.25 -0.77 -14.52
CA PRO A 60 -9.74 -2.01 -15.09
C PRO A 60 -11.20 -2.28 -14.69
N THR A 61 -12.13 -2.22 -15.63
CA THR A 61 -13.56 -2.52 -15.41
C THR A 61 -14.28 -2.80 -16.72
N THR A 62 -15.32 -3.65 -16.66
CA THR A 62 -16.18 -3.97 -17.81
C THR A 62 -17.43 -3.12 -17.89
N SER A 63 -17.80 -2.45 -16.81
CA SER A 63 -19.04 -1.68 -16.71
C SER A 63 -18.90 -0.48 -15.78
N GLY A 64 -19.90 0.39 -15.80
CA GLY A 64 -20.02 1.52 -14.90
C GLY A 64 -21.08 1.29 -13.85
N ASP A 65 -20.88 1.92 -12.70
CA ASP A 65 -21.90 2.13 -11.68
C ASP A 65 -21.66 3.49 -11.00
N VAL A 66 -22.49 3.83 -10.02
CA VAL A 66 -22.33 5.07 -9.26
C VAL A 66 -20.99 5.21 -8.54
N ASN A 67 -20.34 4.10 -8.18
CA ASN A 67 -19.06 4.15 -7.50
C ASN A 67 -17.90 4.43 -8.47
N LEU A 68 -17.97 3.97 -9.72
CA LEU A 68 -17.05 4.43 -10.77
C LEU A 68 -17.11 5.96 -10.91
N CYS A 69 -18.31 6.52 -10.85
CA CYS A 69 -18.52 7.96 -10.89
C CYS A 69 -17.90 8.69 -9.69
N LYS A 70 -17.97 8.11 -8.48
CA LYS A 70 -17.29 8.65 -7.29
C LYS A 70 -15.77 8.70 -7.50
N THR A 71 -15.19 7.64 -8.06
CA THR A 71 -13.76 7.56 -8.39
C THR A 71 -13.37 8.63 -9.42
N ILE A 72 -14.05 8.70 -10.57
CA ILE A 72 -13.78 9.67 -11.64
C ILE A 72 -13.96 11.11 -11.14
N LEU A 73 -15.01 11.38 -10.36
CA LEU A 73 -15.24 12.70 -9.77
C LEU A 73 -14.10 13.11 -8.85
N SER A 74 -13.66 12.22 -7.96
CA SER A 74 -12.54 12.49 -7.06
C SER A 74 -11.22 12.71 -7.79
N ALA A 75 -10.95 11.91 -8.83
CA ALA A 75 -9.78 12.07 -9.68
C ALA A 75 -9.81 13.45 -10.38
N LYS A 76 -10.94 13.81 -10.99
CA LYS A 76 -11.08 15.08 -11.70
C LYS A 76 -10.98 16.29 -10.77
N ALA A 77 -11.61 16.22 -9.59
CA ALA A 77 -11.56 17.28 -8.59
C ALA A 77 -10.13 17.64 -8.18
N LEU A 78 -9.23 16.65 -8.20
CA LEU A 78 -7.85 16.78 -7.73
C LEU A 78 -6.83 16.92 -8.86
N GLY A 79 -7.28 17.08 -10.12
CA GLY A 79 -6.39 17.29 -11.25
C GLY A 79 -5.66 16.03 -11.74
N TYR A 80 -6.15 14.82 -11.42
CA TYR A 80 -5.58 13.59 -11.98
C TYR A 80 -5.76 13.55 -13.51
N PRO A 81 -4.84 12.86 -14.23
CA PRO A 81 -4.95 12.66 -15.67
C PRO A 81 -6.25 11.93 -16.03
N GLU A 82 -6.71 12.11 -17.26
CA GLU A 82 -7.89 11.42 -17.78
C GLU A 82 -7.79 9.91 -17.53
N PRO A 83 -8.72 9.30 -16.77
CA PRO A 83 -8.68 7.87 -16.50
C PRO A 83 -8.82 7.06 -17.80
N VAL A 84 -8.08 5.97 -17.88
CA VAL A 84 -8.16 4.99 -18.97
C VAL A 84 -8.84 3.73 -18.45
N ILE A 85 -10.05 3.48 -18.95
CA ILE A 85 -10.82 2.27 -18.65
C ILE A 85 -10.35 1.13 -19.53
N LEU A 86 -10.02 0.00 -18.90
CA LEU A 86 -9.55 -1.21 -19.58
C LEU A 86 -10.59 -2.33 -19.45
N GLY A 87 -11.02 -2.90 -20.58
CA GLY A 87 -11.94 -4.04 -20.61
C GLY A 87 -13.44 -3.72 -20.72
N TRP A 88 -13.80 -2.47 -21.02
CA TRP A 88 -15.21 -2.03 -21.12
C TRP A 88 -16.04 -2.89 -22.08
N GLY A 89 -17.21 -3.33 -21.63
CA GLY A 89 -18.12 -4.21 -22.38
C GLY A 89 -17.67 -5.67 -22.47
N GLY A 90 -16.54 -6.04 -21.85
CA GLY A 90 -16.09 -7.42 -21.76
C GLY A 90 -17.05 -8.30 -20.95
N LYS A 91 -17.18 -9.57 -21.33
CA LYS A 91 -17.94 -10.58 -20.57
C LYS A 91 -16.99 -11.57 -19.92
N PHE A 92 -17.15 -11.77 -18.62
CA PHE A 92 -16.34 -12.68 -17.82
C PHE A 92 -17.27 -13.68 -17.15
N ASP A 93 -17.48 -14.83 -17.80
CA ASP A 93 -18.44 -15.85 -17.39
C ASP A 93 -17.77 -17.22 -17.18
N THR A 94 -16.47 -17.24 -16.87
CA THR A 94 -15.72 -18.48 -16.65
C THR A 94 -16.02 -19.05 -15.25
N TRP A 95 -16.89 -20.06 -15.19
CA TRP A 95 -17.48 -20.60 -13.97
C TRP A 95 -16.49 -21.10 -12.90
N TYR A 96 -15.27 -21.49 -13.29
CA TYR A 96 -14.23 -21.99 -12.37
C TYR A 96 -13.26 -20.89 -11.90
N LEU A 97 -13.42 -19.65 -12.36
CA LEU A 97 -12.62 -18.50 -11.94
C LEU A 97 -13.42 -17.57 -11.03
N ILE A 98 -12.76 -16.97 -10.04
CA ILE A 98 -13.38 -15.93 -9.19
C ILE A 98 -13.95 -14.81 -10.06
N ALA A 99 -15.19 -14.41 -9.73
CA ALA A 99 -15.94 -13.39 -10.46
C ALA A 99 -15.96 -13.60 -11.98
N GLY A 100 -16.00 -14.87 -12.42
CA GLY A 100 -16.07 -15.23 -13.83
C GLY A 100 -14.78 -14.99 -14.62
N GLY A 101 -13.66 -14.70 -13.93
CA GLY A 101 -12.37 -14.40 -14.54
C GLY A 101 -12.03 -12.91 -14.64
N SER A 102 -12.89 -12.02 -14.11
CA SER A 102 -12.69 -10.56 -14.21
C SER A 102 -11.44 -10.06 -13.48
N HIS A 103 -11.12 -10.64 -12.32
CA HIS A 103 -9.90 -10.33 -11.57
C HIS A 103 -8.63 -10.75 -12.35
N VAL A 104 -8.63 -11.91 -13.00
CA VAL A 104 -7.52 -12.32 -13.88
C VAL A 104 -7.45 -11.45 -15.13
N ALA A 105 -8.59 -11.02 -15.66
CA ALA A 105 -8.62 -10.11 -16.79
C ALA A 105 -8.03 -8.74 -16.45
N LYS A 106 -8.04 -8.31 -15.19
CA LYS A 106 -7.32 -7.12 -14.73
C LYS A 106 -5.83 -7.20 -15.08
N ILE A 107 -5.20 -8.36 -14.88
CA ILE A 107 -3.79 -8.58 -15.22
C ILE A 107 -3.60 -8.50 -16.74
N SER A 108 -4.35 -9.27 -17.52
CA SER A 108 -4.14 -9.32 -18.98
C SER A 108 -4.46 -7.99 -19.67
N ARG A 109 -5.52 -7.28 -19.27
CA ARG A 109 -5.88 -5.98 -19.88
C ARG A 109 -4.88 -4.88 -19.55
N VAL A 110 -4.34 -4.86 -18.33
CA VAL A 110 -3.27 -3.93 -17.97
C VAL A 110 -1.98 -4.28 -18.71
N LEU A 111 -1.64 -5.56 -18.84
CA LEU A 111 -0.48 -5.99 -19.63
C LEU A 111 -0.61 -5.56 -21.10
N GLU A 112 -1.76 -5.79 -21.73
CA GLU A 112 -2.03 -5.34 -23.11
C GLU A 112 -1.82 -3.83 -23.29
N TYR A 113 -2.26 -3.02 -22.31
CA TYR A 113 -2.02 -1.58 -22.31
C TYR A 113 -0.53 -1.25 -22.20
N LEU A 114 0.18 -1.84 -21.24
CA LEU A 114 1.62 -1.62 -21.01
C LEU A 114 2.47 -2.03 -22.22
N GLU A 115 2.08 -3.10 -22.93
CA GLU A 115 2.74 -3.54 -24.17
C GLU A 115 2.48 -2.62 -25.36
N SER A 116 1.42 -1.81 -25.32
CA SER A 116 1.13 -0.82 -26.37
C SER A 116 1.97 0.47 -26.25
N LEU A 117 2.58 0.72 -25.09
CA LEU A 117 3.41 1.89 -24.83
C LEU A 117 4.83 1.68 -25.34
N GLY A 118 5.39 2.69 -26.01
CA GLY A 118 6.73 2.65 -26.59
C GLY A 118 7.86 2.85 -25.56
N PRO A 119 9.13 2.59 -25.94
CA PRO A 119 10.29 2.76 -25.05
C PRO A 119 10.48 4.18 -24.52
N GLU A 120 9.98 5.20 -25.23
CA GLU A 120 9.98 6.60 -24.81
C GLU A 120 9.11 6.86 -23.57
N GLN A 121 8.24 5.92 -23.23
CA GLN A 121 7.31 5.98 -22.11
C GLN A 121 7.74 5.09 -20.94
N ASP A 122 8.89 4.41 -21.05
CA ASP A 122 9.34 3.41 -20.06
C ASP A 122 9.51 4.00 -18.64
N ASP A 123 9.85 5.29 -18.55
CA ASP A 123 10.03 6.02 -17.30
C ASP A 123 8.75 6.77 -16.84
N GLU A 124 7.66 6.75 -17.63
CA GLU A 124 6.36 7.31 -17.23
C GLU A 124 5.74 6.44 -16.11
N LEU A 125 5.04 7.06 -15.16
CA LEU A 125 4.42 6.34 -14.04
C LEU A 125 3.05 5.82 -14.46
N VAL A 126 2.71 4.63 -13.98
CA VAL A 126 1.38 4.04 -14.11
C VAL A 126 0.82 3.82 -12.72
N LEU A 127 -0.35 4.40 -12.44
CA LEU A 127 -1.21 4.04 -11.32
C LEU A 127 -2.35 3.17 -11.86
N MET A 128 -2.30 1.88 -11.56
CA MET A 128 -3.42 0.97 -11.75
C MET A 128 -4.20 0.87 -10.44
N MET A 129 -5.53 0.95 -10.50
CA MET A 129 -6.36 0.87 -9.30
C MET A 129 -7.76 0.30 -9.55
N ASP A 130 -8.39 -0.21 -8.49
CA ASP A 130 -9.78 -0.65 -8.50
C ASP A 130 -10.72 0.54 -8.74
N ALA A 131 -11.68 0.34 -9.65
CA ALA A 131 -12.47 1.43 -10.20
C ALA A 131 -13.65 1.85 -9.31
N PHE A 132 -14.07 1.00 -8.36
CA PHE A 132 -15.37 1.11 -7.68
C PHE A 132 -15.30 1.43 -6.19
N ASP A 133 -14.13 1.41 -5.57
CA ASP A 133 -14.04 1.55 -4.12
C ASP A 133 -12.80 2.30 -3.65
N ILE A 134 -12.16 3.06 -4.54
CA ILE A 134 -11.07 3.95 -4.19
C ILE A 134 -11.45 5.40 -4.50
N TRP A 135 -11.26 6.29 -3.54
CA TRP A 135 -11.46 7.73 -3.72
C TRP A 135 -10.16 8.47 -3.48
N PHE A 136 -9.78 9.34 -4.40
CA PHE A 136 -8.67 10.26 -4.23
C PHE A 136 -9.08 11.39 -3.31
N GLN A 137 -8.25 11.77 -2.34
CA GLN A 137 -8.47 12.97 -1.53
C GLN A 137 -7.34 14.00 -1.63
N LEU A 138 -6.16 13.62 -2.15
CA LEU A 138 -5.01 14.49 -2.37
C LEU A 138 -4.56 14.52 -3.85
N PRO A 139 -3.92 15.61 -4.33
CA PRO A 139 -3.49 15.80 -5.72
C PRO A 139 -2.45 14.77 -6.21
N PRO A 140 -2.32 14.56 -7.54
CA PRO A 140 -1.35 13.63 -8.12
C PRO A 140 0.10 14.01 -7.80
N GLU A 141 0.40 15.28 -7.58
CA GLU A 141 1.74 15.70 -7.24
C GLU A 141 2.15 15.21 -5.84
N THR A 142 1.21 15.19 -4.89
CA THR A 142 1.41 14.58 -3.56
C THR A 142 1.60 13.07 -3.68
N LEU A 143 0.84 12.40 -4.55
CA LEU A 143 1.01 10.97 -4.85
C LEU A 143 2.44 10.67 -5.33
N ILE A 144 2.92 11.45 -6.29
CA ILE A 144 4.21 11.26 -6.94
C ILE A 144 5.37 11.51 -5.96
N GLU A 145 5.30 12.58 -5.16
CA GLU A 145 6.30 12.85 -4.13
C GLU A 145 6.38 11.71 -3.10
N ARG A 146 5.22 11.19 -2.66
CA ARG A 146 5.16 10.06 -1.74
C ARG A 146 5.64 8.75 -2.36
N TYR A 147 5.34 8.50 -3.63
CA TYR A 147 5.87 7.35 -4.36
C TYR A 147 7.41 7.31 -4.32
N TYR A 148 8.06 8.44 -4.62
CA TYR A 148 9.53 8.50 -4.56
C TYR A 148 10.04 8.35 -3.13
N SER A 149 9.41 8.98 -2.14
CA SER A 149 9.77 8.85 -0.72
C SER A 149 9.64 7.42 -0.18
N ILE A 150 8.59 6.69 -0.56
CA ILE A 150 8.40 5.29 -0.16
C ILE A 150 9.52 4.42 -0.75
N ASN A 151 9.82 4.58 -2.05
CA ASN A 151 10.87 3.81 -2.71
C ASN A 151 12.26 4.13 -2.15
N GLU A 152 12.56 5.39 -1.81
CA GLU A 152 13.82 5.77 -1.14
C GLU A 152 13.99 5.04 0.20
N ARG A 153 13.01 5.17 1.11
CA ARG A 153 13.02 4.47 2.40
C ARG A 153 13.08 2.95 2.25
N ALA A 154 12.41 2.39 1.25
CA ALA A 154 12.45 0.95 0.97
C ALA A 154 13.84 0.50 0.50
N ASN A 155 14.46 1.25 -0.41
CA ASN A 155 15.77 0.95 -0.94
C ASN A 155 16.86 1.09 0.13
N GLU A 156 16.74 2.04 1.05
CA GLU A 156 17.61 2.11 2.24
C GLU A 156 17.51 0.85 3.11
N ARG A 157 16.28 0.36 3.36
CA ARG A 157 16.07 -0.88 4.12
C ARG A 157 16.64 -2.10 3.39
N ILE A 158 16.43 -2.19 2.08
CA ILE A 158 17.00 -3.26 1.24
C ILE A 158 18.53 -3.23 1.32
N GLN A 159 19.16 -2.07 1.15
CA GLN A 159 20.61 -1.93 1.24
C GLN A 159 21.13 -2.30 2.64
N LYS A 160 20.45 -1.87 3.70
CA LYS A 160 20.82 -2.24 5.08
C LYS A 160 20.71 -3.74 5.32
N HIS A 161 19.67 -4.39 4.80
CA HIS A 161 19.42 -5.82 5.00
C HIS A 161 20.36 -6.69 4.15
N MET A 162 20.53 -6.34 2.88
CA MET A 162 21.24 -7.14 1.88
C MET A 162 22.74 -6.82 1.79
N GLY A 163 23.15 -5.61 2.17
CA GLY A 163 24.51 -5.12 1.99
C GLY A 163 24.93 -5.18 0.52
N LYS A 164 26.17 -5.62 0.27
CA LYS A 164 26.75 -5.73 -1.08
C LYS A 164 25.90 -6.56 -2.06
N ALA A 165 25.09 -7.48 -1.57
CA ALA A 165 24.21 -8.29 -2.43
C ALA A 165 23.24 -7.39 -3.22
N ALA A 166 22.69 -6.34 -2.60
CA ALA A 166 21.78 -5.44 -3.31
C ALA A 166 22.48 -4.64 -4.42
N GLU A 167 23.72 -4.20 -4.19
CA GLU A 167 24.52 -3.49 -5.20
C GLU A 167 24.93 -4.41 -6.36
N ILE A 168 25.44 -5.61 -6.05
CA ILE A 168 25.94 -6.57 -7.06
C ILE A 168 24.79 -7.09 -7.93
N GLU A 169 23.65 -7.40 -7.32
CA GLU A 169 22.49 -7.97 -8.01
C GLU A 169 21.52 -6.90 -8.52
N GLY A 170 21.76 -5.62 -8.24
CA GLY A 170 20.90 -4.51 -8.67
C GLY A 170 19.51 -4.50 -8.04
N ILE A 171 19.37 -5.02 -6.81
CA ILE A 171 18.09 -5.20 -6.13
C ILE A 171 17.58 -3.88 -5.56
N LYS A 172 16.34 -3.52 -5.93
CA LYS A 172 15.66 -2.31 -5.48
C LYS A 172 14.15 -2.45 -5.62
N GLN A 173 13.40 -1.76 -4.78
CA GLN A 173 11.97 -1.52 -4.95
C GLN A 173 11.75 -0.37 -5.95
N THR A 174 10.83 -0.61 -6.89
CA THR A 174 10.35 0.40 -7.85
C THR A 174 8.83 0.38 -8.01
N ILE A 175 8.16 -0.71 -7.65
CA ILE A 175 6.72 -0.87 -7.72
C ILE A 175 6.14 -0.92 -6.30
N ILE A 176 5.08 -0.16 -6.07
CA ILE A 176 4.40 -0.06 -4.77
C ILE A 176 2.99 -0.62 -4.88
N PHE A 177 2.70 -1.62 -4.07
CA PHE A 177 1.36 -2.17 -3.86
C PHE A 177 0.74 -1.62 -2.57
N GLY A 178 -0.58 -1.67 -2.50
CA GLY A 178 -1.28 -1.45 -1.24
C GLY A 178 -0.92 -2.49 -0.17
N ALA A 179 -0.88 -2.08 1.10
CA ALA A 179 -0.57 -2.96 2.22
C ALA A 179 -1.80 -3.30 3.07
N GLY A 180 -2.11 -4.59 3.17
CA GLY A 180 -3.17 -5.16 4.00
C GLY A 180 -2.64 -5.94 5.22
N LYS A 181 -3.54 -6.21 6.17
CA LYS A 181 -3.24 -6.89 7.44
C LYS A 181 -3.35 -8.40 7.41
N ARG A 182 -4.08 -8.94 6.43
CA ARG A 182 -4.32 -10.38 6.29
C ARG A 182 -3.58 -10.89 5.05
N CYS A 183 -2.88 -12.02 5.19
CA CYS A 183 -2.45 -12.77 4.02
C CYS A 183 -3.70 -13.43 3.42
N ALA A 184 -4.24 -12.81 2.38
CA ALA A 184 -5.41 -13.31 1.66
C ALA A 184 -5.13 -13.21 0.16
N PRO A 185 -5.74 -14.05 -0.67
CA PRO A 185 -6.50 -15.25 -0.29
C PRO A 185 -5.62 -16.40 0.26
N ASN A 186 -4.30 -16.22 0.27
CA ASN A 186 -3.34 -17.28 0.52
C ASN A 186 -3.31 -17.80 1.96
N GLN A 187 -2.86 -19.04 2.13
CA GLN A 187 -2.70 -19.69 3.43
C GLN A 187 -1.33 -19.40 4.05
N PRO A 188 -1.21 -19.33 5.39
CA PRO A 188 0.04 -18.97 6.08
C PRO A 188 1.27 -19.78 5.67
N GLN A 189 1.08 -21.05 5.28
CA GLN A 189 2.15 -21.96 4.90
C GLN A 189 2.65 -21.81 3.45
N THR A 190 2.04 -20.95 2.63
CA THR A 190 2.48 -20.72 1.24
C THR A 190 3.57 -19.66 1.18
N VAL A 191 4.38 -19.68 0.12
CA VAL A 191 5.47 -18.71 -0.07
C VAL A 191 4.95 -17.27 -0.10
N ALA A 192 3.71 -17.08 -0.56
CA ALA A 192 3.01 -15.81 -0.59
C ALA A 192 2.77 -15.18 0.80
N CYS A 193 2.90 -15.95 1.88
CA CYS A 193 2.69 -15.49 3.25
C CYS A 193 3.95 -15.56 4.10
N TYR A 194 4.62 -16.72 4.15
CA TYR A 194 5.70 -16.90 5.12
C TYR A 194 7.01 -16.20 4.76
N ALA A 195 7.22 -15.90 3.48
CA ALA A 195 8.40 -15.19 3.01
C ALA A 195 8.27 -13.66 3.11
N VAL A 196 7.08 -13.14 3.42
CA VAL A 196 6.82 -11.70 3.41
C VAL A 196 7.50 -11.02 4.62
N PRO A 197 8.34 -9.99 4.39
CA PRO A 197 9.06 -9.28 5.46
C PRO A 197 8.14 -8.65 6.50
N ASN A 198 8.68 -8.44 7.71
CA ASN A 198 7.98 -7.69 8.74
C ASN A 198 7.67 -6.27 8.27
N SER A 199 6.51 -5.76 8.70
CA SER A 199 6.15 -4.37 8.48
C SER A 199 7.18 -3.46 9.17
N PRO A 200 7.70 -2.42 8.48
CA PRO A 200 8.56 -1.45 9.11
C PRO A 200 7.78 -0.56 10.09
N VAL A 201 6.43 -0.49 10.03
CA VAL A 201 5.68 0.35 10.97
C VAL A 201 5.92 -0.09 12.43
N SER A 202 5.81 0.89 13.32
CA SER A 202 6.08 0.76 14.76
C SER A 202 5.47 -0.51 15.37
N ASP A 203 6.29 -1.25 16.11
CA ASP A 203 5.97 -2.53 16.76
C ASP A 203 4.99 -2.42 17.94
N ASP A 204 4.65 -1.19 18.33
CA ASP A 204 3.67 -0.89 19.36
C ASP A 204 2.45 -0.13 18.82
N ILE A 205 2.20 -0.11 17.50
CA ILE A 205 1.14 0.70 16.87
C ILE A 205 -0.27 0.53 17.48
N TYR A 206 -0.58 -0.65 18.05
CA TYR A 206 -1.79 -0.96 18.83
C TYR A 206 -1.49 -1.19 20.33
N GLY A 207 -0.41 -0.59 20.85
CA GLY A 207 0.17 -0.88 22.15
C GLY A 207 0.58 -2.35 22.28
N GLY A 208 0.34 -2.94 23.46
CA GLY A 208 0.63 -4.35 23.72
C GLY A 208 -0.21 -5.36 22.92
N ASN A 209 -1.20 -4.90 22.14
CA ASN A 209 -2.01 -5.76 21.28
C ASN A 209 -1.43 -5.93 19.86
N THR A 210 -0.36 -5.20 19.53
CA THR A 210 0.22 -5.22 18.18
C THR A 210 0.63 -6.64 17.78
N ASP A 211 0.21 -7.05 16.57
CA ASP A 211 0.41 -8.39 16.00
C ASP A 211 -0.16 -9.54 16.86
N THR A 212 -1.23 -9.26 17.61
CA THR A 212 -2.00 -10.27 18.35
C THR A 212 -3.40 -10.45 17.77
N ILE A 213 -4.08 -11.52 18.21
CA ILE A 213 -5.48 -11.78 17.86
C ILE A 213 -6.49 -10.82 18.50
N MET A 214 -6.04 -9.95 19.41
CA MET A 214 -6.90 -8.99 20.09
C MET A 214 -7.39 -7.93 19.10
N GLY A 215 -8.64 -7.51 19.26
CA GLY A 215 -9.25 -6.45 18.46
C GLY A 215 -10.67 -6.79 18.04
N ARG A 216 -11.20 -6.06 17.04
CA ARG A 216 -12.58 -6.26 16.53
C ARG A 216 -12.71 -7.55 15.73
N ASN A 217 -11.62 -7.98 15.13
CA ASN A 217 -11.44 -9.30 14.56
C ASN A 217 -9.97 -9.71 14.71
N ARG A 218 -9.66 -10.98 14.41
CA ARG A 218 -8.31 -11.55 14.60
C ARG A 218 -7.18 -10.84 13.83
N TRP A 219 -7.49 -9.96 12.89
CA TRP A 219 -6.53 -9.23 12.07
C TRP A 219 -6.42 -7.76 12.43
N THR A 220 -7.37 -7.20 13.19
CA THR A 220 -7.44 -5.74 13.39
C THR A 220 -6.24 -5.13 14.12
N SER A 221 -5.55 -5.86 15.00
CA SER A 221 -4.33 -5.34 15.66
C SER A 221 -3.03 -5.77 14.98
N HIS A 222 -3.09 -6.33 13.77
CA HIS A 222 -1.89 -6.65 13.00
C HIS A 222 -1.37 -5.43 12.25
N ARG A 223 -0.05 -5.34 12.14
CA ARG A 223 0.60 -4.43 11.20
C ARG A 223 0.39 -4.90 9.77
N GLN A 224 0.10 -3.96 8.88
CA GLN A 224 -0.03 -4.23 7.46
C GLN A 224 1.31 -4.67 6.88
N ARG A 225 1.30 -5.79 6.16
CA ARG A 225 2.49 -6.28 5.44
C ARG A 225 2.21 -7.13 4.21
N TYR A 226 0.96 -7.54 3.99
CA TYR A 226 0.60 -8.41 2.88
C TYR A 226 0.03 -7.61 1.72
N ILE A 227 0.30 -8.06 0.49
CA ILE A 227 -0.19 -7.40 -0.73
C ILE A 227 -1.70 -7.21 -0.69
N ASN A 228 -2.12 -5.99 -1.03
CA ASN A 228 -3.43 -5.69 -1.55
C ASN A 228 -3.27 -5.22 -3.00
N SER A 229 -3.93 -5.90 -3.95
CA SER A 229 -3.81 -5.59 -5.39
C SER A 229 -4.75 -4.48 -5.86
N GLY A 230 -5.46 -3.81 -4.94
CA GLY A 230 -6.43 -2.79 -5.29
C GLY A 230 -5.81 -1.52 -5.85
N TYR A 231 -4.54 -1.26 -5.58
CA TYR A 231 -3.76 -0.32 -6.38
C TYR A 231 -2.31 -0.76 -6.49
N ILE A 232 -1.68 -0.37 -7.61
CA ILE A 232 -0.29 -0.63 -7.94
C ILE A 232 0.25 0.61 -8.65
N ILE A 233 1.39 1.12 -8.21
CA ILE A 233 2.09 2.23 -8.88
C ILE A 233 3.55 1.89 -9.17
N GLY A 234 4.02 2.21 -10.36
CA GLY A 234 5.41 2.00 -10.77
C GLY A 234 5.66 2.53 -12.18
N PRO A 235 6.93 2.52 -12.65
CA PRO A 235 7.25 2.95 -14.00
C PRO A 235 6.75 1.91 -15.01
N VAL A 236 6.36 2.36 -16.21
CA VAL A 236 5.85 1.51 -17.30
C VAL A 236 6.75 0.31 -17.54
N LYS A 237 8.08 0.51 -17.58
CA LYS A 237 9.05 -0.56 -17.83
C LYS A 237 8.96 -1.69 -16.82
N ASP A 238 9.01 -1.37 -15.53
CA ASP A 238 9.04 -2.39 -14.47
C ASP A 238 7.66 -3.03 -14.31
N MET A 239 6.59 -2.23 -14.43
CA MET A 239 5.21 -2.71 -14.46
C MET A 239 5.01 -3.72 -15.59
N ARG A 240 5.54 -3.48 -16.80
CA ARG A 240 5.44 -4.40 -17.95
C ARG A 240 6.08 -5.75 -17.65
N VAL A 241 7.28 -5.75 -17.06
CA VAL A 241 7.97 -6.99 -16.66
C VAL A 241 7.16 -7.76 -15.60
N MET A 242 6.70 -7.06 -14.57
CA MET A 242 5.95 -7.65 -13.47
C MET A 242 4.59 -8.22 -13.93
N PHE A 243 3.80 -7.46 -14.69
CA PHE A 243 2.51 -7.91 -15.22
C PHE A 243 2.65 -9.07 -16.21
N LYS A 244 3.73 -9.10 -17.01
CA LYS A 244 4.00 -10.23 -17.90
C LYS A 244 4.22 -11.52 -17.11
N LYS A 245 5.05 -11.48 -16.07
CA LYS A 245 5.29 -12.66 -15.22
C LYS A 245 4.04 -13.07 -14.43
N ALA A 246 3.25 -12.09 -13.97
CA ALA A 246 1.97 -12.36 -13.33
C ALA A 246 1.01 -13.08 -14.27
N TRP A 247 0.93 -12.66 -15.54
CA TRP A 247 0.11 -13.30 -16.56
C TRP A 247 0.57 -14.73 -16.87
N GLU A 248 1.87 -14.96 -17.07
CA GLU A 248 2.45 -16.29 -17.25
C GLU A 248 2.10 -17.22 -16.08
N LYS A 249 2.24 -16.71 -14.85
CA LYS A 249 1.92 -17.47 -13.63
C LYS A 249 0.44 -17.84 -13.58
N VAL A 250 -0.46 -16.90 -13.81
CA VAL A 250 -1.91 -17.15 -13.86
C VAL A 250 -2.27 -18.20 -14.91
N GLN A 251 -1.67 -18.15 -16.10
CA GLN A 251 -1.92 -19.13 -17.17
C GLN A 251 -1.43 -20.54 -16.82
N SER A 252 -0.40 -20.63 -15.97
CA SER A 252 0.24 -21.87 -15.54
C SER A 252 -0.42 -22.54 -14.32
N TRP A 253 -1.42 -21.91 -13.69
CA TRP A 253 -1.95 -22.42 -12.44
C TRP A 253 -2.58 -23.82 -12.57
N PRO A 254 -2.19 -24.77 -11.71
CA PRO A 254 -2.79 -26.10 -11.72
C PRO A 254 -4.27 -26.00 -11.34
N HIS A 255 -5.11 -26.95 -11.75
CA HIS A 255 -6.53 -26.93 -11.35
C HIS A 255 -6.77 -27.18 -9.84
N VAL A 256 -5.79 -27.75 -9.13
CA VAL A 256 -5.80 -27.98 -7.68
C VAL A 256 -4.39 -27.67 -7.16
N ASP A 257 -4.28 -26.87 -6.11
CA ASP A 257 -3.01 -26.59 -5.42
C ASP A 257 -2.78 -27.64 -4.32
N GLU A 258 -1.57 -28.21 -4.26
CA GLU A 258 -1.18 -29.19 -3.23
C GLU A 258 -1.20 -28.58 -1.81
N TYR A 259 -1.02 -27.27 -1.71
CA TYR A 259 -1.07 -26.52 -0.44
C TYR A 259 -2.46 -25.98 -0.12
N ASP A 260 -3.48 -26.38 -0.88
CA ASP A 260 -4.88 -26.21 -0.49
C ASP A 260 -5.14 -27.01 0.79
N ASN A 261 -5.85 -26.42 1.75
CA ASN A 261 -6.18 -27.05 3.02
C ASN A 261 -7.28 -28.14 2.91
N GLY A 262 -7.48 -28.69 1.71
CA GLY A 262 -8.48 -29.71 1.40
C GLY A 262 -9.93 -29.20 1.35
N SER A 263 -10.16 -27.89 1.55
CA SER A 263 -11.51 -27.30 1.46
C SER A 263 -11.97 -27.12 0.00
N GLY A 264 -11.03 -27.04 -0.95
CA GLY A 264 -11.30 -26.57 -2.31
C GLY A 264 -11.53 -25.07 -2.39
N GLU A 265 -11.85 -24.39 -1.28
CA GLU A 265 -12.09 -22.95 -1.22
C GLU A 265 -10.84 -22.17 -1.57
N SER A 266 -9.65 -22.64 -1.15
CA SER A 266 -8.41 -21.95 -1.50
C SER A 266 -8.06 -22.17 -2.98
N GLY A 267 -8.25 -23.36 -3.55
CA GLY A 267 -8.13 -23.58 -5.01
C GLY A 267 -9.03 -22.63 -5.82
N PHE A 268 -10.30 -22.45 -5.40
CA PHE A 268 -11.18 -21.44 -6.00
C PHE A 268 -10.70 -20.00 -5.73
N MET A 269 -10.20 -19.69 -4.53
CA MET A 269 -9.75 -18.34 -4.16
C MET A 269 -8.38 -17.95 -4.72
N HIS A 270 -7.53 -18.90 -5.09
CA HIS A 270 -6.28 -18.66 -5.82
C HIS A 270 -6.59 -18.50 -7.32
N HIS A 271 -7.44 -19.36 -7.89
CA HIS A 271 -7.73 -19.36 -9.32
C HIS A 271 -8.71 -18.25 -9.70
N GLY A 272 -8.17 -17.23 -10.35
CA GLY A 272 -8.94 -16.04 -10.68
C GLY A 272 -8.57 -14.85 -9.83
N SER A 273 -7.80 -14.97 -8.73
CA SER A 273 -7.40 -13.82 -7.92
C SER A 273 -6.13 -13.17 -8.46
N ASP A 274 -6.22 -11.91 -8.89
CA ASP A 274 -5.06 -11.08 -9.18
C ASP A 274 -4.14 -10.94 -7.95
N GLN A 275 -4.73 -10.74 -6.77
CA GLN A 275 -3.98 -10.62 -5.52
C GLN A 275 -3.14 -11.87 -5.20
N ALA A 276 -3.66 -13.07 -5.46
CA ALA A 276 -2.92 -14.32 -5.25
C ALA A 276 -1.65 -14.39 -6.11
N ALA A 277 -1.74 -14.01 -7.39
CA ALA A 277 -0.61 -14.01 -8.31
C ALA A 277 0.50 -13.09 -7.83
N PHE A 278 0.17 -11.84 -7.51
CA PHE A 278 1.14 -10.84 -7.05
C PHE A 278 1.72 -11.20 -5.68
N ALA A 279 0.90 -11.70 -4.75
CA ALA A 279 1.38 -12.14 -3.44
C ALA A 279 2.38 -13.29 -3.54
N LYS A 280 2.11 -14.28 -4.42
CA LYS A 280 3.06 -15.36 -4.69
C LYS A 280 4.37 -14.82 -5.28
N MET A 281 4.28 -13.92 -6.26
CA MET A 281 5.48 -13.29 -6.84
C MET A 281 6.32 -12.51 -5.81
N LEU A 282 5.69 -11.77 -4.88
CA LEU A 282 6.41 -11.11 -3.79
C LEU A 282 7.12 -12.13 -2.90
N GLY A 283 6.41 -13.18 -2.46
CA GLY A 283 7.03 -14.23 -1.65
C GLY A 283 8.23 -14.86 -2.36
N GLU A 284 8.08 -15.16 -3.64
CA GLU A 284 9.15 -15.73 -4.46
C GLU A 284 10.35 -14.77 -4.60
N GLN A 285 10.11 -13.48 -4.83
CA GLN A 285 11.15 -12.44 -4.84
C GLN A 285 11.93 -12.42 -3.53
N GLU A 286 11.26 -12.49 -2.38
CA GLU A 286 11.90 -12.38 -1.06
C GLU A 286 12.72 -13.63 -0.70
N ILE A 287 12.29 -14.83 -1.10
CA ILE A 287 13.11 -16.05 -1.00
C ILE A 287 14.40 -15.91 -1.81
N GLN A 288 14.31 -15.42 -3.04
CA GLN A 288 15.47 -15.25 -3.91
C GLN A 288 16.42 -14.19 -3.35
N ARG A 289 15.89 -13.07 -2.83
CA ARG A 289 16.67 -12.05 -2.12
C ARG A 289 17.42 -12.64 -0.92
N GLU A 290 16.78 -13.48 -0.12
CA GLU A 290 17.41 -14.12 1.03
C GLU A 290 18.52 -15.10 0.63
N VAL A 291 18.33 -15.88 -0.44
CA VAL A 291 19.38 -16.75 -0.98
C VAL A 291 20.58 -15.92 -1.47
N LEU A 292 20.33 -14.88 -2.24
CA LEU A 292 21.37 -13.98 -2.75
C LEU A 292 22.11 -13.27 -1.60
N ARG A 293 21.38 -12.82 -0.58
CA ARG A 293 21.97 -12.24 0.63
C ARG A 293 22.94 -13.22 1.30
N ARG A 294 22.55 -14.49 1.48
CA ARG A 294 23.43 -15.53 2.06
C ARG A 294 24.62 -15.85 1.18
N ARG A 295 24.43 -15.88 -0.14
CA ARG A 295 25.50 -16.15 -1.13
C ARG A 295 26.60 -15.10 -1.08
N HIS A 296 26.21 -13.83 -0.96
CA HIS A 296 27.14 -12.68 -0.89
C HIS A 296 27.60 -12.33 0.53
N ALA A 297 27.11 -13.04 1.55
CA ALA A 297 27.52 -12.84 2.92
C ALA A 297 28.99 -13.27 3.14
N SER A 298 29.84 -12.31 3.54
CA SER A 298 31.19 -12.61 4.00
C SER A 298 31.17 -13.42 5.30
N THR A 299 31.99 -14.47 5.40
CA THR A 299 31.86 -15.50 6.45
C THR A 299 32.04 -14.99 7.89
N TRP A 300 32.69 -13.84 8.07
CA TRP A 300 33.09 -13.32 9.40
C TRP A 300 32.35 -12.03 9.79
N THR A 301 32.30 -11.04 8.90
CA THR A 301 31.67 -9.72 9.17
C THR A 301 30.15 -9.76 9.13
N THR A 302 29.54 -10.59 8.27
CA THR A 302 28.09 -10.61 8.09
C THR A 302 27.34 -11.35 9.21
N LYS A 303 28.00 -12.32 9.88
CA LYS A 303 27.40 -13.09 10.99
C LYS A 303 27.30 -12.33 12.31
N LEU A 304 28.14 -11.31 12.54
CA LEU A 304 28.18 -10.56 13.81
C LEU A 304 27.28 -9.32 13.81
N THR A 305 26.86 -8.82 12.64
CA THR A 305 26.15 -7.53 12.52
C THR A 305 24.70 -7.66 12.10
N GLN A 306 24.23 -8.87 11.77
CA GLN A 306 22.87 -9.09 11.28
C GLN A 306 22.04 -9.80 12.35
N GLU A 307 21.18 -9.03 13.00
CA GLU A 307 20.15 -9.61 13.84
C GLU A 307 19.17 -10.39 12.96
N PRO A 308 18.81 -11.63 13.34
CA PRO A 308 17.78 -12.38 12.64
C PRO A 308 16.46 -11.61 12.76
N SER A 309 15.88 -11.26 11.60
CA SER A 309 14.52 -10.74 11.53
C SER A 309 13.55 -11.88 11.85
N ILE A 310 13.11 -11.98 13.11
CA ILE A 310 12.07 -12.94 13.50
C ILE A 310 10.73 -12.45 12.94
N LEU A 311 10.18 -13.19 11.97
CA LEU A 311 8.82 -12.96 11.48
C LEU A 311 7.83 -13.68 12.40
N LYS A 312 6.67 -13.07 12.67
CA LYS A 312 5.57 -13.75 13.35
C LYS A 312 4.45 -14.05 12.37
N ILE A 313 4.01 -15.30 12.27
CA ILE A 313 2.90 -15.72 11.41
C ILE A 313 1.91 -16.48 12.29
N GLU A 314 0.73 -15.88 12.50
CA GLU A 314 -0.31 -16.45 13.36
C GLU A 314 0.19 -16.92 14.74
N GLY A 315 1.17 -16.20 15.31
CA GLY A 315 1.78 -16.52 16.60
C GLY A 315 3.02 -17.42 16.53
N THR A 316 3.33 -18.00 15.37
CA THR A 316 4.54 -18.80 15.14
C THR A 316 5.71 -17.89 14.75
N GLU A 317 6.85 -18.07 15.42
CA GLU A 317 8.10 -17.37 15.08
C GLU A 317 8.84 -18.09 13.95
N VAL A 318 9.19 -17.33 12.90
CA VAL A 318 10.00 -17.79 11.77
C VAL A 318 11.31 -17.00 11.79
N GLY A 319 12.38 -17.67 12.23
CA GLY A 319 13.73 -17.11 12.23
C GLY A 319 14.50 -17.32 10.92
N ASP A 320 14.05 -18.26 10.09
CA ASP A 320 14.63 -18.57 8.78
C ASP A 320 13.50 -18.83 7.77
N ILE A 321 13.32 -17.91 6.81
CA ILE A 321 12.29 -18.06 5.76
C ILE A 321 12.64 -19.14 4.73
N LEU A 322 13.90 -19.57 4.65
CA LEU A 322 14.31 -20.70 3.79
C LEU A 322 14.07 -22.05 4.47
N ASN A 323 13.79 -22.07 5.78
CA ASN A 323 13.51 -23.28 6.55
C ASN A 323 12.61 -22.98 7.76
N PRO A 324 11.35 -22.57 7.53
CA PRO A 324 10.41 -22.29 8.61
C PRO A 324 10.05 -23.55 9.42
N PRO A 325 9.69 -23.41 10.71
CA PRO A 325 9.52 -24.54 11.64
C PRO A 325 8.18 -25.29 11.50
N PHE A 326 7.56 -25.23 10.33
CA PHE A 326 6.26 -25.85 10.03
C PHE A 326 6.25 -26.41 8.60
N THR A 327 5.30 -27.29 8.29
CA THR A 327 5.08 -27.76 6.91
C THR A 327 4.69 -26.58 6.03
N HIS A 328 5.45 -26.35 4.96
CA HIS A 328 5.34 -25.18 4.10
C HIS A 328 5.53 -25.54 2.63
N GLU A 329 5.04 -24.66 1.75
CA GLU A 329 5.35 -24.71 0.32
C GLU A 329 6.85 -24.54 0.12
N PRO A 330 7.58 -25.54 -0.43
CA PRO A 330 9.00 -25.42 -0.66
C PRO A 330 9.26 -24.45 -1.80
N MET A 331 10.36 -23.72 -1.70
CA MET A 331 10.88 -22.94 -2.81
C MET A 331 12.40 -23.01 -2.84
N GLU A 332 12.93 -23.27 -4.01
CA GLU A 332 14.38 -23.26 -4.26
C GLU A 332 14.80 -22.02 -5.04
N TYR A 333 16.08 -21.68 -4.94
CA TYR A 333 16.69 -20.68 -5.81
C TYR A 333 16.61 -21.13 -7.27
N VAL A 334 16.23 -20.22 -8.18
CA VAL A 334 16.12 -20.54 -9.60
C VAL A 334 17.17 -19.72 -10.34
N GLU A 335 18.25 -20.38 -10.75
CA GLU A 335 19.34 -19.73 -11.47
C GLU A 335 18.91 -19.33 -12.89
N GLY A 336 19.25 -18.11 -13.31
CA GLY A 336 18.98 -17.61 -14.66
C GLY A 336 17.56 -17.08 -14.90
N GLU A 337 16.64 -17.22 -13.94
CA GLU A 337 15.29 -16.65 -14.01
C GLU A 337 15.20 -15.30 -13.29
N ILE A 338 14.40 -14.39 -13.84
CA ILE A 338 14.15 -13.08 -13.21
C ILE A 338 13.07 -13.24 -12.15
N TYR A 339 13.49 -13.17 -10.89
CA TYR A 339 12.60 -13.11 -9.71
C TYR A 339 12.68 -11.78 -8.95
N GLU A 340 13.49 -10.84 -9.43
CA GLU A 340 13.51 -9.47 -8.93
C GLU A 340 12.57 -8.62 -9.77
N PHE A 341 11.39 -8.31 -9.23
CA PHE A 341 10.34 -7.57 -9.92
C PHE A 341 10.20 -6.13 -9.43
N GLY A 342 11.03 -5.71 -8.46
CA GLY A 342 10.91 -4.41 -7.81
C GLY A 342 9.66 -4.24 -6.95
N ILE A 343 8.97 -5.34 -6.60
CA ILE A 343 7.72 -5.30 -5.83
C ILE A 343 8.02 -4.89 -4.39
N GLY A 344 7.23 -3.94 -3.88
CA GLY A 344 7.12 -3.65 -2.47
C GLY A 344 5.81 -2.95 -2.11
N MET A 345 5.78 -2.28 -0.96
CA MET A 345 4.52 -2.04 -0.24
C MET A 345 4.40 -0.63 0.33
N ASP A 346 3.19 -0.07 0.29
CA ASP A 346 2.79 1.13 1.02
C ASP A 346 2.50 0.82 2.50
N TYR A 347 3.55 0.45 3.24
CA TYR A 347 3.42 0.07 4.64
C TYR A 347 2.83 1.17 5.52
N SER A 348 3.09 2.44 5.23
CA SER A 348 2.64 3.57 6.07
C SER A 348 1.27 4.15 5.66
N SER A 349 0.62 3.55 4.66
CA SER A 349 -0.58 4.11 4.02
C SER A 349 -0.37 5.57 3.61
N ASP A 350 0.80 5.89 3.05
CA ASP A 350 1.09 7.23 2.53
C ASP A 350 0.33 7.46 1.22
N LEU A 351 0.17 6.42 0.39
CA LEU A 351 -0.60 6.48 -0.84
C LEU A 351 -2.04 6.11 -0.55
N GLY A 352 -2.31 4.87 -0.12
CA GLY A 352 -3.67 4.36 -0.02
C GLY A 352 -3.91 3.51 1.21
N HIS A 353 -4.88 3.92 2.04
CA HIS A 353 -5.29 3.15 3.19
C HIS A 353 -6.36 2.12 2.83
N GLN A 354 -6.08 0.85 3.18
CA GLN A 354 -7.00 -0.26 3.03
C GLN A 354 -7.99 -0.28 4.18
N THR A 355 -9.28 -0.47 3.94
CA THR A 355 -10.28 -0.53 5.03
C THR A 355 -10.57 -1.94 5.51
N MET A 356 -10.26 -2.97 4.72
CA MET A 356 -10.44 -4.36 5.12
C MET A 356 -9.54 -4.71 6.32
N ASN A 357 -10.16 -4.98 7.47
CA ASN A 357 -9.52 -5.18 8.79
C ASN A 357 -8.87 -3.93 9.41
N SER A 358 -9.10 -2.76 8.83
CA SER A 358 -8.50 -1.49 9.28
C SER A 358 -9.45 -0.30 9.12
N GLY A 359 -10.74 -0.52 8.86
CA GLY A 359 -11.73 0.55 8.73
C GLY A 359 -11.86 1.41 10.00
N TRP A 360 -11.49 0.83 11.15
CA TRP A 360 -11.41 1.55 12.42
C TRP A 360 -10.04 2.19 12.65
N ASP A 361 -9.09 2.19 11.73
CA ASP A 361 -7.80 2.85 11.93
C ASP A 361 -7.77 4.26 11.35
N ALA A 362 -8.88 4.71 10.78
CA ALA A 362 -8.98 6.01 10.17
C ALA A 362 -10.33 6.67 10.43
N THR A 363 -10.38 7.98 10.28
CA THR A 363 -11.60 8.78 10.35
C THR A 363 -11.44 10.09 9.59
N TRP A 364 -12.55 10.80 9.33
CA TRP A 364 -12.52 12.12 8.72
C TRP A 364 -12.32 13.20 9.78
N LEU A 365 -11.31 14.04 9.61
CA LEU A 365 -10.91 15.09 10.54
C LEU A 365 -10.73 16.42 9.81
N ARG A 366 -10.98 17.53 10.50
CA ARG A 366 -10.54 18.85 10.05
C ARG A 366 -9.39 19.27 10.94
N TYR A 367 -8.34 19.82 10.35
CA TYR A 367 -7.15 20.22 11.09
C TYR A 367 -7.26 21.66 11.63
N ASP A 368 -8.35 22.36 11.31
CA ASP A 368 -8.74 23.63 11.93
C ASP A 368 -9.70 23.47 13.13
N ASP A 369 -10.13 22.24 13.46
CA ASP A 369 -10.93 22.00 14.66
C ASP A 369 -10.10 22.32 15.93
N PRO A 370 -10.75 22.83 17.00
CA PRO A 370 -10.13 22.88 18.32
C PRO A 370 -9.58 21.51 18.75
N GLU A 371 -8.42 21.48 19.41
CA GLU A 371 -7.72 20.24 19.73
C GLU A 371 -8.57 19.24 20.53
N ASP A 372 -9.41 19.71 21.46
CA ASP A 372 -10.33 18.87 22.21
C ASP A 372 -11.40 18.23 21.33
N VAL A 373 -11.93 18.98 20.35
CA VAL A 373 -12.88 18.48 19.35
C VAL A 373 -12.21 17.48 18.43
N PHE A 374 -11.01 17.77 17.94
CA PHE A 374 -10.20 16.88 17.12
C PHE A 374 -9.96 15.55 17.85
N LEU A 375 -9.42 15.62 19.07
CA LEU A 375 -9.14 14.44 19.90
C LEU A 375 -10.41 13.64 20.20
N ASN A 376 -11.53 14.29 20.47
CA ASN A 376 -12.80 13.59 20.68
C ASN A 376 -13.23 12.82 19.43
N LYS A 377 -13.11 13.41 18.23
CA LYS A 377 -13.38 12.71 16.96
C LYS A 377 -12.47 11.49 16.78
N THR A 378 -11.18 11.60 17.11
CA THR A 378 -10.25 10.46 17.04
C THR A 378 -10.55 9.34 18.04
N ARG A 379 -11.36 9.58 19.08
CA ARG A 379 -11.70 8.59 20.12
C ARG A 379 -13.11 8.01 19.97
N LYS A 380 -13.99 8.71 19.26
CA LYS A 380 -15.41 8.39 19.15
C LYS A 380 -15.63 6.97 18.58
N GLY A 381 -16.32 6.12 19.34
CA GLY A 381 -16.67 4.75 18.94
C GLY A 381 -15.51 3.74 18.97
N ARG A 382 -14.34 4.14 19.51
CA ARG A 382 -13.16 3.29 19.68
C ARG A 382 -13.10 2.66 21.07
N ASN A 383 -12.51 1.48 21.13
CA ASN A 383 -12.25 0.71 22.35
C ASN A 383 -10.77 0.78 22.74
N ASP A 384 -10.43 0.29 23.94
CA ASP A 384 -9.06 0.33 24.48
C ASP A 384 -8.02 -0.47 23.68
N PHE A 385 -8.47 -1.43 22.86
CA PHE A 385 -7.59 -2.18 21.96
C PHE A 385 -7.36 -1.48 20.62
N ASP A 386 -8.14 -0.46 20.28
CA ASP A 386 -7.91 0.33 19.07
C ASP A 386 -6.72 1.27 19.31
N CYS A 387 -5.95 1.56 18.27
CA CYS A 387 -4.84 2.51 18.38
C CYS A 387 -5.33 3.91 18.78
N LYS A 388 -4.44 4.68 19.40
CA LYS A 388 -4.62 6.12 19.68
C LYS A 388 -4.07 6.95 18.53
N TYR A 389 -4.56 8.19 18.40
CA TYR A 389 -3.98 9.14 17.44
C TYR A 389 -2.50 9.38 17.74
N ARG A 390 -1.64 9.20 16.72
CA ARG A 390 -0.17 9.38 16.81
C ARG A 390 0.36 10.56 15.98
N GLY A 391 -0.51 11.32 15.33
CA GLY A 391 -0.10 12.50 14.56
C GLY A 391 0.17 13.72 15.44
N ASP A 392 0.60 14.81 14.80
CA ASP A 392 1.00 16.06 15.45
C ASP A 392 -0.04 17.20 15.28
N PHE A 393 -1.28 16.86 14.90
CA PHE A 393 -2.38 17.78 14.67
C PHE A 393 -2.14 18.79 13.54
N LYS A 394 -1.20 18.51 12.63
CA LYS A 394 -0.88 19.39 11.50
C LYS A 394 -1.05 18.69 10.17
N ILE A 395 -1.36 19.50 9.16
CA ILE A 395 -1.26 19.07 7.76
C ILE A 395 0.22 18.84 7.41
N PRO A 396 0.55 17.67 6.81
CA PRO A 396 1.88 17.36 6.30
C PRO A 396 2.48 18.43 5.37
N ALA A 397 3.80 18.60 5.39
CA ALA A 397 4.48 19.65 4.63
C ALA A 397 4.39 19.44 3.11
N ASP A 398 4.38 18.20 2.65
CA ASP A 398 4.23 17.81 1.24
C ASP A 398 2.90 18.31 0.64
N MET A 399 1.83 18.36 1.43
CA MET A 399 0.54 18.92 1.00
C MET A 399 0.57 20.44 0.78
N ARG A 400 1.59 21.13 1.31
CA ARG A 400 1.79 22.58 1.13
C ARG A 400 2.80 22.92 0.03
N LEU A 401 3.37 21.92 -0.64
CA LEU A 401 4.28 22.15 -1.76
C LEU A 401 3.56 22.71 -3.00
N TYR A 402 2.25 22.48 -3.09
CA TYR A 402 1.39 22.87 -4.20
C TYR A 402 0.33 23.86 -3.72
N ASP A 403 -0.11 24.73 -4.62
CA ASP A 403 -1.11 25.74 -4.29
C ASP A 403 -2.48 25.07 -4.12
N GLU A 404 -3.00 25.07 -2.91
CA GLU A 404 -4.30 24.46 -2.59
C GLU A 404 -5.46 25.07 -3.38
N ARG A 405 -5.30 26.29 -3.91
CA ARG A 405 -6.29 26.95 -4.78
C ARG A 405 -6.47 26.26 -6.13
N ASP A 406 -5.53 25.41 -6.53
CA ASP A 406 -5.63 24.63 -7.77
C ASP A 406 -6.60 23.44 -7.63
N PHE A 407 -6.93 23.04 -6.39
CA PHE A 407 -7.67 21.81 -6.09
C PHE A 407 -8.91 22.04 -5.23
N LEU A 408 -8.83 22.97 -4.28
CA LEU A 408 -9.91 23.24 -3.33
C LEU A 408 -10.82 24.36 -3.83
N PRO A 409 -12.11 24.35 -3.41
CA PRO A 409 -13.02 25.45 -3.67
C PRO A 409 -12.49 26.80 -3.18
N GLU A 410 -12.94 27.89 -3.80
CA GLU A 410 -12.45 29.24 -3.50
C GLU A 410 -12.55 29.57 -2.00
N GLY A 411 -11.45 30.13 -1.46
CA GLY A 411 -11.37 30.53 -0.05
C GLY A 411 -11.21 29.39 0.95
N ARG A 412 -11.03 28.14 0.51
CA ARG A 412 -10.75 26.99 1.37
C ARG A 412 -9.28 26.61 1.40
N ARG A 413 -8.87 26.07 2.54
CA ARG A 413 -7.54 25.49 2.78
C ARG A 413 -7.63 24.03 3.20
N TRP A 414 -6.53 23.28 3.08
CA TRP A 414 -6.50 21.88 3.49
C TRP A 414 -6.94 21.65 4.94
N GLU A 415 -6.61 22.55 5.87
CA GLU A 415 -7.02 22.43 7.26
C GLU A 415 -8.55 22.50 7.44
N GLN A 416 -9.25 23.15 6.52
CA GLN A 416 -10.67 23.50 6.62
C GLN A 416 -11.59 22.52 5.91
N VAL A 417 -11.05 21.46 5.31
CA VAL A 417 -11.84 20.39 4.68
C VAL A 417 -11.73 19.12 5.51
N ASN A 418 -12.71 18.23 5.36
CA ASN A 418 -12.65 16.92 5.99
C ASN A 418 -11.62 16.05 5.27
N LEU A 419 -10.56 15.67 5.97
CA LEU A 419 -9.49 14.81 5.48
C LEU A 419 -9.54 13.45 6.16
N TYR A 420 -9.58 12.40 5.35
CA TYR A 420 -9.50 11.03 5.83
C TYR A 420 -8.09 10.79 6.36
N THR A 421 -7.99 10.56 7.67
CA THR A 421 -6.73 10.49 8.41
C THR A 421 -6.60 9.12 9.05
N HIS A 422 -5.45 8.46 8.82
CA HIS A 422 -5.06 7.24 9.51
C HIS A 422 -4.61 7.56 10.94
N ILE A 423 -5.46 7.25 11.91
CA ILE A 423 -5.28 7.56 13.33
C ILE A 423 -4.01 6.92 13.88
N CYS A 424 -3.78 5.63 13.60
CA CYS A 424 -2.66 4.90 14.21
C CYS A 424 -1.29 5.38 13.75
N MET A 425 -1.20 5.98 12.56
CA MET A 425 0.06 6.43 11.97
C MET A 425 0.18 7.95 11.93
N GLY A 426 -0.93 8.66 12.13
CA GLY A 426 -0.99 10.10 11.96
C GLY A 426 -0.84 10.54 10.50
N THR A 427 -1.04 9.65 9.53
CA THR A 427 -0.87 9.93 8.10
C THR A 427 -2.21 10.32 7.46
N ILE A 428 -2.17 11.23 6.49
CA ILE A 428 -3.32 11.58 5.64
C ILE A 428 -3.08 10.92 4.28
N PRO A 429 -3.59 9.70 3.99
CA PRO A 429 -3.31 9.00 2.74
C PRO A 429 -3.76 9.81 1.51
N VAL A 430 -3.14 9.60 0.35
CA VAL A 430 -3.60 10.19 -0.91
C VAL A 430 -5.00 9.71 -1.30
N MET A 431 -5.31 8.45 -1.02
CA MET A 431 -6.57 7.81 -1.36
C MET A 431 -7.07 6.88 -0.25
N ALA A 432 -8.39 6.67 -0.19
CA ALA A 432 -9.00 5.71 0.71
C ALA A 432 -9.56 4.54 -0.12
N HIS A 433 -9.15 3.31 0.20
CA HIS A 433 -9.59 2.08 -0.45
C HIS A 433 -10.61 1.33 0.41
N TYR A 434 -11.88 1.47 0.06
CA TYR A 434 -13.06 0.92 0.72
C TYR A 434 -13.36 -0.54 0.32
N ASN A 435 -12.34 -1.39 0.36
CA ASN A 435 -12.42 -2.84 0.12
C ASN A 435 -13.00 -3.67 1.28
N GLY A 436 -13.44 -3.03 2.36
CA GLY A 436 -14.06 -3.68 3.51
C GLY A 436 -15.59 -3.72 3.45
N ASP A 437 -16.23 -3.14 4.46
CA ASP A 437 -17.70 -3.10 4.56
C ASP A 437 -18.31 -2.08 3.58
N LYS A 438 -19.14 -2.57 2.66
CA LYS A 438 -19.86 -1.76 1.67
C LYS A 438 -20.78 -0.73 2.31
N LYS A 439 -21.41 -1.06 3.45
CA LYS A 439 -22.28 -0.11 4.17
C LYS A 439 -21.48 1.03 4.77
N GLU A 440 -20.28 0.74 5.28
CA GLU A 440 -19.38 1.77 5.76
C GLU A 440 -18.90 2.66 4.62
N ARG A 441 -18.57 2.10 3.45
CA ARG A 441 -18.28 2.91 2.25
C ARG A 441 -19.40 3.90 1.96
N GLU A 442 -20.64 3.44 1.87
CA GLU A 442 -21.79 4.33 1.61
C GLU A 442 -21.98 5.40 2.71
N ARG A 443 -21.76 5.02 3.98
CA ARG A 443 -21.86 5.94 5.13
C ARG A 443 -20.76 7.00 5.15
N GLN A 444 -19.59 6.71 4.58
CA GLN A 444 -18.42 7.58 4.60
C GLN A 444 -18.44 8.61 3.47
N TRP A 445 -19.12 8.32 2.34
CA TRP A 445 -19.17 9.21 1.17
C TRP A 445 -19.59 10.66 1.50
N PRO A 446 -20.65 10.93 2.30
CA PRO A 446 -21.05 12.31 2.63
C PRO A 446 -20.08 13.08 3.53
N GLN A 447 -19.11 12.40 4.15
CA GLN A 447 -18.09 13.06 4.98
C GLN A 447 -16.95 13.60 4.12
N PHE A 448 -16.79 13.08 2.91
CA PHE A 448 -15.70 13.43 2.02
C PHE A 448 -15.93 14.81 1.39
N TRP A 449 -14.90 15.67 1.41
CA TRP A 449 -15.03 17.04 0.91
C TRP A 449 -15.39 17.12 -0.57
N VAL A 450 -14.85 16.26 -1.45
CA VAL A 450 -15.21 16.29 -2.89
C VAL A 450 -16.70 16.07 -3.09
N GLN A 451 -17.31 15.20 -2.28
CA GLN A 451 -18.74 14.95 -2.35
C GLN A 451 -19.56 16.23 -2.12
N GLN A 452 -19.12 17.06 -1.18
CA GLN A 452 -19.78 18.31 -0.78
C GLN A 452 -19.74 19.39 -1.86
N TYR A 453 -18.78 19.31 -2.80
CA TYR A 453 -18.63 20.25 -3.92
C TYR A 453 -18.83 19.58 -5.27
N GLY A 454 -19.24 18.31 -5.28
CA GLY A 454 -19.20 17.46 -6.47
C GLY A 454 -20.00 18.01 -7.63
N LYS A 455 -21.22 18.51 -7.36
CA LYS A 455 -22.09 19.08 -8.39
C LYS A 455 -21.43 20.29 -9.05
N TRP A 456 -20.87 21.17 -8.22
CA TRP A 456 -20.20 22.37 -8.70
C TRP A 456 -18.92 22.05 -9.49
N ILE A 457 -18.14 21.05 -9.07
CA ILE A 457 -16.96 20.55 -9.80
C ILE A 457 -17.36 20.08 -11.21
N VAL A 458 -18.45 19.31 -11.33
CA VAL A 458 -18.95 18.86 -12.64
C VAL A 458 -19.41 20.05 -13.50
N GLU A 459 -20.15 20.99 -12.93
CA GLU A 459 -20.66 22.18 -13.64
C GLU A 459 -19.54 23.15 -14.07
N ASN A 460 -18.41 23.16 -13.35
CA ASN A 460 -17.29 24.09 -13.58
C ASN A 460 -16.00 23.35 -13.94
N THR A 461 -16.11 22.18 -14.57
CA THR A 461 -14.99 21.31 -14.94
C THR A 461 -13.90 22.05 -15.75
N GLU A 462 -14.29 23.05 -16.57
CA GLU A 462 -13.35 23.86 -17.35
C GLU A 462 -12.51 24.82 -16.48
N GLN A 463 -13.04 25.25 -15.33
CA GLN A 463 -12.36 26.12 -14.37
C GLN A 463 -11.41 25.33 -13.44
N TYR A 464 -11.67 24.03 -13.23
CA TYR A 464 -10.89 23.15 -12.35
C TYR A 464 -10.03 22.16 -13.13
N GLY A 465 -8.73 22.45 -13.23
CA GLY A 465 -7.71 21.56 -13.80
C GLY A 465 -7.74 21.38 -15.32
N GLY A 466 -8.59 22.12 -16.04
CA GLY A 466 -8.70 22.08 -17.50
C GLY A 466 -9.27 20.77 -18.06
N GLY A 467 -10.00 20.85 -19.17
CA GLY A 467 -10.43 19.67 -19.92
C GLY A 467 -11.75 19.02 -19.47
N ARG A 468 -12.19 18.01 -20.23
CA ARG A 468 -13.49 17.35 -20.10
C ARG A 468 -13.48 16.35 -18.92
N ILE A 469 -14.62 16.18 -18.27
CA ILE A 469 -14.82 15.11 -17.28
C ILE A 469 -15.33 13.84 -17.97
N GLY A 470 -14.73 12.70 -17.65
CA GLY A 470 -15.02 11.42 -18.28
C GLY A 470 -13.85 10.45 -18.16
N ALA A 471 -13.80 9.48 -19.05
CA ALA A 471 -12.70 8.53 -19.16
C ALA A 471 -12.52 8.06 -20.60
N SER A 472 -11.30 7.71 -20.98
CA SER A 472 -11.02 7.02 -22.24
C SER A 472 -11.22 5.53 -22.08
N VAL A 473 -12.07 4.93 -22.92
CA VAL A 473 -12.13 3.48 -23.08
C VAL A 473 -11.06 3.05 -24.05
N TRP A 474 -10.12 2.23 -23.56
CA TRP A 474 -9.06 1.68 -24.37
C TRP A 474 -9.29 0.20 -24.65
N LYS A 475 -9.02 -0.19 -25.90
CA LYS A 475 -9.03 -1.57 -26.37
C LYS A 475 -7.84 -1.77 -27.29
N LYS A 476 -7.24 -2.95 -27.21
CA LYS A 476 -6.11 -3.32 -28.07
C LYS A 476 -6.50 -3.20 -29.55
N ASP A 477 -5.60 -2.62 -30.34
CA ASP A 477 -5.76 -2.42 -31.78
C ASP A 477 -6.93 -1.50 -32.21
N GLU A 478 -7.55 -0.79 -31.26
CA GLU A 478 -8.60 0.20 -31.51
C GLU A 478 -8.13 1.61 -31.09
N GLN A 479 -8.69 2.65 -31.70
CA GLN A 479 -8.49 4.02 -31.23
C GLN A 479 -9.21 4.20 -29.88
N ALA A 480 -8.54 4.79 -28.90
CA ALA A 480 -9.16 5.09 -27.61
C ALA A 480 -10.39 6.00 -27.79
N GLN A 481 -11.51 5.61 -27.20
CA GLN A 481 -12.76 6.35 -27.28
C GLN A 481 -13.03 7.08 -25.98
N PHE A 482 -13.10 8.41 -26.03
CA PHE A 482 -13.55 9.20 -24.89
C PHE A 482 -15.05 9.00 -24.61
N MET A 483 -15.38 8.64 -23.37
CA MET A 483 -16.74 8.65 -22.84
C MET A 483 -16.90 9.81 -21.87
N GLY A 484 -17.80 10.74 -22.19
CA GLY A 484 -18.09 11.90 -21.34
C GLY A 484 -18.88 11.53 -20.09
N TRP A 485 -18.85 12.44 -19.11
CA TRP A 485 -19.52 12.27 -17.82
C TRP A 485 -20.96 11.79 -17.91
N ASP A 486 -21.83 12.44 -18.69
CA ASP A 486 -23.25 12.06 -18.77
C ASP A 486 -23.47 10.65 -19.34
N THR A 487 -22.51 10.12 -20.10
CA THR A 487 -22.56 8.75 -20.64
C THR A 487 -22.13 7.72 -19.58
N LEU A 488 -21.11 8.05 -18.77
CA LEU A 488 -20.60 7.17 -17.72
C LEU A 488 -21.45 7.25 -16.43
N CYS A 489 -22.00 8.42 -16.16
CA CYS A 489 -22.59 8.83 -14.90
C CYS A 489 -23.95 9.48 -15.14
N PRO A 490 -24.94 8.66 -15.55
CA PRO A 490 -26.25 9.18 -15.94
C PRO A 490 -27.00 9.77 -14.74
N VAL A 491 -28.01 10.59 -15.04
CA VAL A 491 -28.69 11.47 -14.06
C VAL A 491 -29.27 10.72 -12.86
N GLU A 492 -29.61 9.43 -13.00
CA GLU A 492 -30.12 8.57 -11.94
C GLU A 492 -29.13 8.41 -10.78
N TYR A 493 -27.82 8.55 -11.05
CA TYR A 493 -26.77 8.48 -10.04
C TYR A 493 -26.63 9.77 -9.22
N SER A 494 -27.19 10.89 -9.69
CA SER A 494 -27.05 12.21 -9.05
C SER A 494 -27.49 12.22 -7.59
N LYS A 495 -28.57 11.49 -7.25
CA LYS A 495 -29.07 11.41 -5.87
C LYS A 495 -28.06 10.80 -4.91
N GLU A 496 -27.25 9.86 -5.40
CA GLU A 496 -26.23 9.18 -4.61
C GLU A 496 -24.90 9.92 -4.63
N LEU A 497 -24.52 10.50 -5.78
CA LEU A 497 -23.30 11.31 -5.91
C LEU A 497 -23.37 12.56 -5.03
N TYR A 498 -24.51 13.26 -5.04
CA TYR A 498 -24.71 14.54 -4.35
C TYR A 498 -25.64 14.40 -3.14
N ARG A 499 -25.60 13.24 -2.46
CA ARG A 499 -26.43 12.96 -1.29
C ARG A 499 -26.20 14.01 -0.20
N GLY A 500 -27.25 14.74 0.17
CA GLY A 500 -27.17 15.76 1.22
C GLY A 500 -26.57 17.10 0.77
N ASP A 501 -26.35 17.29 -0.55
CA ASP A 501 -25.91 18.54 -1.16
C ASP A 501 -27.08 19.56 -1.18
N ASN A 502 -27.43 20.05 0.00
CA ASN A 502 -28.38 21.15 0.16
C ASN A 502 -27.62 22.47 -0.02
N LEU A 503 -27.25 22.86 -1.25
CA LEU A 503 -27.08 24.25 -1.75
C LEU A 503 -26.58 25.37 -0.79
N ALA A 504 -25.83 25.06 0.27
CA ALA A 504 -25.55 26.01 1.35
C ALA A 504 -24.15 26.61 1.30
N LEU A 505 -23.37 26.35 0.26
CA LEU A 505 -21.99 26.84 0.15
C LEU A 505 -21.69 27.35 -1.26
N VAL A 506 -22.50 28.31 -1.71
CA VAL A 506 -22.05 29.35 -2.65
C VAL A 506 -22.30 30.69 -1.95
N SER A 507 -21.33 31.11 -1.15
CA SER A 507 -21.15 32.48 -0.72
C SER A 507 -19.71 32.70 -0.29
#